data_AF-A0A2D3W7F2-F1
#
_entry.id   AF-A0A2D3W7F2-F1
#
_cell.length_a   1.000
_cell.length_b   1.000
_cell.length_c   1.000
_cell.angle_alpha   90.00
_cell.angle_beta   90.00
_cell.angle_gamma   90.00
#
_symmetry.space_group_name_H-M   'P 1'
#
loop_
_entity.id
_entity.type
_entity.pdbx_description
1 polymer ?
#
loop_
_entity_poly.entity_id
_entity_poly.type
_entity_poly.pdbx_seq_one_letter_code
_entity_poly.pdbx_strand_id
1 'polypeptide(L)' 'MQTLTVNIQDNFVQDFLTILEHYKDKVQLQKNENLEHDPFFYERQKQLEQDLQEVENGTAEMISHSDLWNNINSHIKTLS' A
#
# COMPACT_ATOMS: atom_id res chain seq x y z
N MET A 1 -9.49 17.11 23.78
CA MET A 1 -8.47 16.19 23.22
C MET A 1 -7.98 16.81 21.93
N GLN A 2 -6.67 16.81 21.65
CA GLN A 2 -6.11 17.32 20.41
C GLN A 2 -5.59 16.14 19.58
N THR A 3 -5.91 16.12 18.29
CA THR A 3 -5.50 15.06 17.36
C THR A 3 -4.31 15.54 16.53
N LEU A 4 -3.31 14.67 16.39
CA LEU A 4 -2.11 14.91 15.60
C LEU A 4 -1.84 13.71 14.69
N THR A 5 -1.46 13.97 13.45
CA THR A 5 -0.95 12.95 12.51
C THR A 5 0.57 12.98 12.55
N VAL A 6 1.19 11.82 12.68
CA VAL A 6 2.66 11.65 12.73
C VAL A 6 3.10 10.69 11.64
N ASN A 7 4.11 11.09 10.88
CA ASN A 7 4.81 10.21 9.95
C ASN A 7 6.01 9.61 10.68
N ILE A 8 6.13 8.28 10.65
CA ILE A 8 7.21 7.53 11.28
C ILE A 8 7.88 6.64 10.25
N GLN A 9 9.17 6.37 10.42
CA GLN A 9 9.90 5.44 9.56
C GLN A 9 9.45 4.00 9.87
N ASP A 10 9.38 3.15 8.85
CA ASP A 10 8.94 1.75 8.98
C ASP A 10 9.73 0.97 10.03
N ASN A 11 11.04 1.19 10.08
CA ASN A 11 11.94 0.56 11.07
C ASN A 11 11.76 1.07 12.51
N PHE A 12 11.01 2.15 12.72
CA PHE A 12 10.76 2.77 14.02
C PHE A 12 9.36 2.50 14.57
N VAL A 13 8.47 1.87 13.78
CA VAL A 13 7.07 1.63 14.16
C VAL A 13 6.95 0.88 15.49
N GLN A 14 7.73 -0.19 15.66
CA GLN A 14 7.65 -1.02 16.87
C GLN A 14 8.13 -0.28 18.13
N ASP A 15 9.23 0.46 18.01
CA ASP A 15 9.77 1.27 19.11
C ASP A 15 8.78 2.38 19.49
N PHE A 16 8.17 3.02 18.49
CA PHE A 16 7.14 4.03 18.71
C PHE A 16 5.92 3.48 19.46
N LEU A 17 5.40 2.31 19.04
CA LEU A 17 4.30 1.65 19.74
C LEU A 17 4.65 1.28 21.19
N THR A 18 5.89 0.86 21.44
CA THR A 18 6.40 0.56 22.79
C THR A 18 6.45 1.81 23.67
N ILE A 19 6.84 2.96 23.11
CA ILE A 19 6.79 4.25 23.81
C ILE A 19 5.35 4.61 24.16
N LEU A 20 4.42 4.47 23.20
CA LEU A 20 3.01 4.82 23.42
C LEU A 20 2.33 3.98 24.51
N GLU A 21 2.74 2.72 24.66
CA GLU A 21 2.20 1.83 25.70
C GLU A 21 2.38 2.40 27.13
N HIS A 22 3.49 3.09 27.37
CA HIS A 22 3.79 3.75 28.65
C HIS A 22 2.86 4.94 28.95
N TYR A 23 2.19 5.48 27.93
CA TYR A 23 1.32 6.66 28.02
C TYR A 23 -0.14 6.33 27.61
N LYS A 24 -0.56 5.06 27.71
CA LYS A 24 -1.88 4.58 27.29
C LYS A 24 -3.08 5.30 27.93
N ASP A 25 -2.89 5.96 29.07
CA ASP A 25 -3.89 6.78 29.75
C ASP A 25 -3.99 8.22 29.20
N LYS A 26 -2.96 8.64 28.46
CA LYS A 26 -2.81 10.00 27.91
C LYS A 26 -2.88 10.05 26.39
N VAL A 27 -2.63 8.93 25.72
CA VAL A 27 -2.62 8.80 24.27
C VAL A 27 -3.64 7.75 23.84
N GLN A 28 -4.43 8.08 22.84
CA GLN A 28 -5.35 7.15 22.21
C GLN A 28 -4.80 6.74 20.84
N LEU A 29 -4.45 5.47 20.69
CA LEU A 29 -4.16 4.89 19.38
C LEU A 29 -5.49 4.56 18.70
N GLN A 30 -5.81 5.27 17.61
CA GLN A 30 -6.97 4.95 16.79
C GLN A 30 -6.50 4.19 15.55
N LYS A 31 -6.94 2.94 15.41
CA LYS A 31 -6.78 2.21 14.15
C LYS A 31 -7.82 2.73 13.17
N ASN A 32 -7.40 2.94 11.93
CA ASN A 32 -8.34 3.24 10.87
C ASN A 32 -9.07 1.94 10.51
N GLU A 33 -10.36 1.87 10.78
CA GLU A 33 -11.20 0.68 10.50
C GLU A 33 -11.11 0.26 9.03
N ASN A 34 -10.92 1.22 8.11
CA ASN A 34 -10.76 0.92 6.69
C ASN A 34 -9.46 0.16 6.36
N LEU A 35 -8.44 0.26 7.21
CA LEU A 35 -7.18 -0.49 7.08
C LEU A 35 -7.25 -1.87 7.71
N GLU A 36 -8.15 -2.11 8.67
CA GLU A 36 -8.31 -3.43 9.29
C GLU A 36 -8.83 -4.47 8.30
N HIS A 37 -9.68 -4.03 7.37
CA HIS A 37 -10.24 -4.87 6.31
C HIS A 37 -9.36 -4.96 5.06
N ASP A 38 -8.26 -4.21 5.03
CA ASP A 38 -7.38 -4.10 3.88
C ASP A 38 -5.90 -4.20 4.27
N PRO A 39 -5.40 -5.43 4.50
CA PRO A 39 -4.01 -5.67 4.91
C PRO A 39 -2.98 -5.14 3.92
N PHE A 40 -3.35 -4.96 2.65
CA PHE A 40 -2.45 -4.54 1.56
C PHE A 40 -2.66 -3.07 1.16
N PHE A 41 -3.39 -2.27 1.95
CA PHE A 41 -3.70 -0.89 1.61
C PHE A 41 -2.45 -0.07 1.27
N TYR A 42 -1.44 -0.11 2.15
CA TYR A 42 -0.22 0.68 1.95
C TYR A 42 0.63 0.20 0.78
N GLU A 43 0.65 -1.10 0.51
CA GLU A 43 1.32 -1.65 -0.66
C GLU A 43 0.65 -1.18 -1.95
N ARG A 44 -0.70 -1.20 -1.99
CA ARG A 44 -1.46 -0.69 -3.15
C ARG A 44 -1.38 0.82 -3.28
N GLN A 45 -1.33 1.56 -2.19
CA GLN A 45 -1.10 3.00 -2.21
C GLN A 45 0.26 3.30 -2.87
N LYS A 46 1.32 2.61 -2.45
CA LYS A 46 2.65 2.77 -3.03
C LYS A 46 2.68 2.40 -4.52
N GLN A 47 2.03 1.30 -4.91
CA GLN A 47 1.93 0.90 -6.31
C GLN A 47 1.19 1.96 -7.14
N LEU A 48 0.07 2.48 -6.63
CA LEU A 48 -0.69 3.53 -7.31
C LEU A 48 0.14 4.81 -7.50
N GLU A 49 0.89 5.23 -6.49
CA GLU A 49 1.79 6.38 -6.60
C GLU A 49 2.86 6.18 -7.68
N GLN A 50 3.40 4.95 -7.80
CA GLN A 50 4.34 4.60 -8.87
C GLN A 50 3.68 4.60 -10.25
N ASP A 51 2.52 3.97 -10.39
CA ASP A 51 1.77 3.91 -11.64
C ASP A 51 1.43 5.33 -12.15
N LEU A 52 0.99 6.22 -11.24
CA LEU A 52 0.71 7.62 -11.57
C LEU A 52 1.96 8.34 -12.07
N GLN A 53 3.11 8.16 -11.41
CA GLN A 53 4.38 8.74 -11.86
C GLN A 53 4.80 8.22 -13.23
N GLU A 54 4.63 6.92 -13.49
CA GLU A 54 4.97 6.33 -14.79
C GLU A 54 4.07 6.87 -15.91
N VAL A 55 2.77 7.07 -15.63
CA VAL A 55 1.84 7.69 -16.58
C VAL A 55 2.21 9.15 -16.84
N GLU A 56 2.46 9.93 -15.79
CA GLU A 56 2.82 11.36 -15.90
C GLU A 56 4.15 11.56 -16.65
N ASN A 57 5.12 10.67 -16.42
CA ASN A 57 6.42 10.71 -17.09
C ASN A 57 6.40 10.05 -18.49
N GLY A 58 5.27 9.45 -18.91
CA GLY A 58 5.14 8.75 -20.18
C GLY A 58 5.99 7.48 -20.27
N THR A 59 6.39 6.90 -19.13
CA THR A 59 7.19 5.67 -19.04
C THR A 59 6.34 4.44 -18.75
N ALA A 60 5.04 4.61 -18.49
CA ALA A 60 4.11 3.51 -18.27
C ALA A 60 4.14 2.53 -19.46
N GLU A 61 4.31 1.24 -19.17
CA GLU A 61 4.31 0.21 -20.19
C GLU A 61 2.90 0.02 -20.77
N MET A 62 2.75 0.32 -22.06
CA MET A 62 1.50 0.12 -22.77
C MET A 62 1.51 -1.23 -23.47
N ILE A 63 0.73 -2.18 -22.96
CA ILE A 63 0.57 -3.49 -23.60
C ILE A 63 -0.39 -3.39 -24.79
N SER A 64 0.01 -3.95 -25.94
CA SER A 64 -0.89 -4.02 -27.10
C SER A 64 -2.01 -5.04 -26.86
N HIS A 65 -3.14 -4.86 -27.56
CA HIS A 65 -4.25 -5.81 -27.48
C HIS A 65 -3.84 -7.24 -27.85
N SER A 66 -2.97 -7.39 -28.85
CA SER A 66 -2.44 -8.70 -29.26
C SER A 66 -1.57 -9.33 -28.18
N ASP A 67 -0.68 -8.56 -27.56
CA ASP A 67 0.23 -9.09 -26.54
C ASP A 67 -0.54 -9.50 -25.28
N LEU A 68 -1.55 -8.73 -24.90
CA LEU A 68 -2.46 -9.08 -23.81
C LEU A 68 -3.13 -10.44 -24.05
N TRP A 69 -3.75 -10.64 -25.22
CA TRP A 69 -4.42 -11.91 -25.53
C TRP A 69 -3.45 -13.08 -25.70
N ASN A 70 -2.26 -12.83 -26.25
CA ASN A 70 -1.22 -13.84 -26.36
C ASN A 70 -0.77 -14.31 -24.96
N ASN A 71 -0.60 -13.39 -24.01
CA ASN A 71 -0.22 -13.71 -22.64
C ASN A 71 -1.33 -14.49 -21.92
N ILE A 72 -2.59 -14.06 -22.04
CA ILE A 72 -3.75 -14.77 -21.47
C ILE A 72 -3.82 -16.21 -22.01
N ASN A 73 -3.75 -16.37 -23.33
CA ASN A 73 -3.80 -17.69 -23.96
C ASN A 73 -2.62 -18.58 -23.54
N SER A 74 -1.43 -18.00 -23.38
CA SER A 74 -0.25 -18.73 -22.93
C SER A 74 -0.42 -19.22 -21.50
N HIS A 75 -0.93 -18.37 -20.59
CA HIS A 75 -1.20 -18.76 -19.21
C HIS A 75 -2.24 -19.87 -19.12
N ILE A 76 -3.36 -19.76 -19.84
CA ILE A 76 -4.41 -20.80 -19.85
C ILE A 76 -3.84 -22.16 -20.31
N LYS A 77 -2.96 -22.17 -21.31
CA LYS A 77 -2.29 -23.41 -21.77
C LYS A 77 -1.37 -24.03 -20.73
N THR A 78 -0.83 -23.26 -19.78
CA THR A 78 -0.03 -23.83 -18.67
C THR A 78 -0.88 -24.51 -17.61
N LEU A 79 -2.20 -24.28 -17.61
CA LEU A 79 -3.16 -24.85 -16.68
C LEU A 79 -3.85 -26.13 -17.22
N SER A 80 -3.61 -26.47 -18.49
CA SER A 80 -4.18 -27.63 -19.21
C SER A 80 -3.14 -28.74 -19.42
#